data_AF-A0A2B4S4Z0-F1
#
_entry.id   AF-A0A2B4S4Z0-F1
#
_cell.length_a   1.000
_cell.length_b   1.000
_cell.length_c   1.000
_cell.angle_alpha   90.00
_cell.angle_beta   90.00
_cell.angle_gamma   90.00
#
_symmetry.space_group_name_H-M   'P 1'
#
loop_
_entity.id
_entity.type
_entity.pdbx_description
1 polymer ?
#
loop_
_entity_poly.entity_id
_entity_poly.type
_entity_poly.pdbx_seq_one_letter_code
_entity_poly.pdbx_strand_id
1 'polypeptide(L)'
;MSGTVAVELSSNSLHTRQLRTTGNGLETSYALSMKMLCTNKQHLQKTVTRLEKMHSPMKKQRDDLLFLVSTMEEWIKILHDSERGHSGVPVLRSVKEGCADITPSLNSNNSDLNQTVQRLSKASVPRIAHVQKCLKDLKKEIRDVFDNENTYNGKFVEDMREKMGNIIGIANALLALYYS
;
A
#
# COMPACT_ATOMS: atom_id res chain seq x y z
N MET A 1 29.89 10.92 -2.74
CA MET A 1 29.13 10.87 -1.46
C MET A 1 28.21 9.67 -1.49
N SER A 2 28.27 8.87 -0.42
CA SER A 2 27.30 7.88 0.10
C SER A 2 26.74 6.83 -0.85
N GLY A 3 26.88 5.52 -0.63
CA GLY A 3 27.32 4.78 0.55
C GLY A 3 26.71 3.40 0.46
N THR A 4 27.46 2.43 -0.05
CA THR A 4 27.04 1.03 -0.11
C THR A 4 27.13 0.46 1.30
N VAL A 5 25.99 0.31 1.96
CA VAL A 5 25.93 -0.39 3.26
C VAL A 5 26.07 -1.88 2.96
N ALA A 6 27.31 -2.36 2.95
CA ALA A 6 27.58 -3.78 3.05
C ALA A 6 27.06 -4.26 4.40
N VAL A 7 26.04 -5.12 4.37
CA VAL A 7 25.59 -5.84 5.56
C VAL A 7 26.70 -6.83 5.88
N GLU A 8 27.59 -6.47 6.80
CA GLU A 8 28.46 -7.44 7.46
C GLU A 8 27.57 -8.41 8.23
N LEU A 9 27.28 -9.54 7.61
CA LEU A 9 26.92 -10.74 8.33
C LEU A 9 28.16 -11.11 9.14
N SER A 10 28.21 -10.66 10.39
CA SER A 10 29.21 -11.09 11.36
C SER A 10 29.16 -12.61 11.44
N SER A 11 30.10 -13.24 10.73
CA SER A 11 30.39 -14.65 10.84
C SER A 11 31.05 -14.88 12.19
N ASN A 12 30.22 -14.95 13.24
CA ASN A 12 30.66 -15.44 14.54
C ASN A 12 31.18 -16.87 14.33
N SER A 13 32.49 -17.00 14.27
CA SER A 13 33.16 -18.29 14.23
C SER A 13 32.70 -19.12 15.42
N LEU A 14 32.13 -20.28 15.13
CA LEU A 14 31.68 -21.26 16.11
C LEU A 14 32.90 -21.76 16.87
N HIS A 15 33.23 -21.17 18.02
CA HIS A 15 34.18 -21.76 18.95
C HIS A 15 33.45 -22.81 19.79
N THR A 16 33.41 -24.03 19.26
CA THR A 16 33.00 -25.22 19.99
C THR A 16 33.96 -25.47 21.14
N ARG A 17 33.46 -25.43 22.37
CA ARG A 17 34.23 -25.81 23.55
C ARG A 17 34.25 -27.34 23.60
N GLN A 18 35.40 -27.97 23.34
CA GLN A 18 35.56 -29.40 23.59
C GLN A 18 35.38 -29.65 25.09
N LEU A 19 34.25 -30.26 25.46
CA LEU A 19 34.10 -30.89 26.77
C LEU A 19 34.84 -32.23 26.69
N ARG A 20 35.85 -32.37 27.54
CA ARG A 20 36.68 -33.57 27.67
C ARG A 20 35.78 -34.74 28.09
N THR A 21 35.57 -35.69 27.19
CA THR A 21 34.92 -36.97 27.51
C THR A 21 35.97 -37.94 28.05
N THR A 22 35.74 -38.42 29.27
CA THR A 22 36.36 -39.64 29.79
C THR A 22 35.85 -40.82 28.98
N GLY A 23 36.78 -41.62 28.43
CA GLY A 23 36.64 -43.03 28.05
C GLY A 23 35.34 -43.48 27.36
N ASN A 24 35.48 -43.79 26.06
CA ASN A 24 34.58 -44.53 25.18
C ASN A 24 33.49 -43.72 24.44
N GLY A 25 33.58 -43.73 23.11
CA GLY A 25 32.50 -43.33 22.20
C GLY A 25 32.66 -41.92 21.63
N LEU A 26 32.80 -41.83 20.31
CA LEU A 26 32.88 -40.58 19.56
C LEU A 26 31.48 -39.92 19.47
N GLU A 27 30.95 -39.42 20.59
CA GLU A 27 29.83 -38.47 20.56
C GLU A 27 30.38 -37.04 20.55
N THR A 28 30.36 -36.40 19.38
CA THR A 28 30.55 -34.95 19.28
C THR A 28 29.37 -34.25 19.96
N SER A 29 29.50 -33.98 21.25
CA SER A 29 28.55 -33.17 22.00
C SER A 29 28.63 -31.71 21.53
N TYR A 30 27.68 -31.29 20.70
CA TYR A 30 27.47 -29.89 20.29
C TYR A 30 26.86 -29.05 21.42
N ALA A 31 27.35 -29.19 22.66
CA ALA A 31 26.82 -28.48 23.81
C ALA A 31 27.22 -26.98 23.76
N LEU A 32 26.29 -26.12 23.36
CA LEU A 32 26.42 -24.68 23.52
C LEU A 32 26.48 -24.34 25.02
N SER A 33 27.38 -23.44 25.40
CA SER A 33 27.41 -22.98 26.80
C SER A 33 26.11 -22.24 27.15
N MET A 34 25.66 -22.35 28.40
CA MET A 34 24.47 -21.62 28.87
C MET A 34 24.55 -20.11 28.62
N LYS A 35 25.76 -19.52 28.68
CA LYS A 35 25.97 -18.10 28.31
C LYS A 35 25.67 -17.85 26.84
N MET A 36 26.15 -18.71 25.94
CA MET A 36 25.85 -18.62 24.50
C MET A 36 24.36 -18.78 24.22
N LEU A 37 23.69 -19.71 24.89
CA LEU A 37 22.24 -19.89 24.77
C LEU A 37 21.48 -18.63 25.20
N CYS A 38 21.85 -18.03 26.34
CA CYS A 38 21.26 -16.78 26.82
C CYS A 38 21.50 -15.60 25.86
N THR A 39 22.72 -15.45 25.35
CA THR A 39 23.05 -14.39 24.38
C THR A 39 22.27 -14.55 23.08
N ASN A 40 22.20 -15.77 22.53
CA ASN A 40 21.44 -16.06 21.32
C ASN A 40 19.95 -15.79 21.52
N LYS A 41 19.38 -16.20 22.66
CA LYS A 41 17.98 -15.89 23.02
C LYS A 41 17.73 -14.38 23.02
N GLN A 42 18.59 -13.59 23.65
CA GLN A 42 18.43 -12.13 23.70
C GLN A 42 18.54 -11.50 22.30
N HIS A 43 19.45 -11.97 21.45
CA HIS A 43 19.58 -11.49 20.09
C HIS A 43 18.33 -11.78 19.24
N LEU A 44 17.80 -13.01 19.36
CA LEU A 44 16.57 -13.41 18.68
C LEU A 44 15.38 -12.57 19.15
N GLN A 45 15.23 -12.36 20.46
CA GLN A 45 14.17 -11.50 21.01
C GLN A 45 14.24 -10.08 20.45
N LYS A 46 15.42 -9.47 20.39
CA LYS A 46 15.60 -8.13 19.77
C LYS A 46 15.22 -8.13 18.29
N THR A 47 15.58 -9.19 17.56
CA THR A 47 15.25 -9.33 16.15
C THR A 47 13.76 -9.46 15.92
N VAL A 48 13.07 -10.29 16.72
CA VAL A 48 11.60 -10.44 16.70
C VAL A 48 10.92 -9.10 16.96
N THR A 49 11.29 -8.40 18.03
CA THR A 49 10.70 -7.08 18.34
C THR A 49 10.93 -6.07 17.22
N ARG A 50 12.09 -6.09 16.56
CA ARG A 50 12.34 -5.22 15.40
C ARG A 50 11.43 -5.59 14.23
N LEU A 51 11.28 -6.88 13.94
CA LEU A 51 10.42 -7.35 12.85
C LEU A 51 8.95 -7.00 13.12
N GLU A 52 8.45 -7.17 14.33
CA GLU A 52 7.08 -6.79 14.72
C GLU A 52 6.82 -5.29 14.51
N LYS A 53 7.79 -4.46 14.90
CA LYS A 53 7.74 -2.99 14.70
C LYS A 53 7.71 -2.60 13.23
N MET A 54 8.26 -3.40 12.32
CA MET A 54 8.18 -3.17 10.87
C MET A 54 6.91 -3.76 10.26
N HIS A 55 6.48 -4.93 10.74
CA HIS A 55 5.35 -5.67 10.19
C HIS A 55 4.02 -4.91 10.35
N SER A 56 3.74 -4.35 11.54
CA SER A 56 2.47 -3.68 11.80
C SER A 56 2.23 -2.46 10.87
N PRO A 57 3.19 -1.52 10.71
CA PRO A 57 3.07 -0.43 9.74
C PRO A 57 2.93 -0.91 8.29
N MET A 58 3.70 -1.92 7.88
CA MET A 58 3.63 -2.46 6.51
C MET A 58 2.27 -3.09 6.23
N LYS A 59 1.71 -3.85 7.19
CA LYS A 59 0.36 -4.38 7.09
C LYS A 59 -0.67 -3.27 6.93
N LYS A 60 -0.57 -2.20 7.73
CA LYS A 60 -1.49 -1.06 7.61
C LYS A 60 -1.38 -0.36 6.25
N GLN A 61 -0.17 -0.19 5.72
CA GLN A 61 0.04 0.36 4.37
C GLN A 61 -0.59 -0.52 3.28
N ARG A 62 -0.45 -1.84 3.39
CA ARG A 62 -1.11 -2.81 2.50
C ARG A 62 -2.63 -2.68 2.56
N ASP A 63 -3.21 -2.64 3.76
CA ASP A 63 -4.66 -2.52 3.93
C ASP A 63 -5.18 -1.17 3.40
N ASP A 64 -4.42 -0.10 3.60
CA ASP A 64 -4.70 1.24 3.06
C ASP A 64 -4.65 1.25 1.51
N LEU A 65 -3.74 0.50 0.87
CA LEU A 65 -3.70 0.34 -0.60
C LEU A 65 -4.88 -0.49 -1.13
N LEU A 66 -5.28 -1.56 -0.43
CA LEU A 66 -6.46 -2.35 -0.80
C LEU A 66 -7.74 -1.54 -0.69
N PHE A 67 -7.85 -0.71 0.36
CA PHE A 67 -8.96 0.24 0.49
C PHE A 67 -9.03 1.19 -0.70
N LEU A 68 -7.90 1.77 -1.13
CA LEU A 68 -7.86 2.63 -2.32
C LEU A 68 -8.38 1.92 -3.57
N VAL A 69 -7.94 0.68 -3.82
CA VAL A 69 -8.40 -0.11 -4.97
C VAL A 69 -9.92 -0.29 -4.92
N SER A 70 -10.43 -0.78 -3.78
CA SER A 70 -11.86 -1.02 -3.59
C SER A 70 -12.69 0.24 -3.80
N THR A 71 -12.24 1.40 -3.28
CA THR A 71 -12.94 2.68 -3.47
C THR A 71 -12.98 3.08 -4.95
N MET A 72 -11.87 2.94 -5.67
CA MET A 72 -11.82 3.29 -7.10
C MET A 72 -12.70 2.35 -7.92
N GLU A 73 -12.72 1.05 -7.62
CA GLU A 73 -13.59 0.07 -8.29
C GLU A 73 -15.08 0.38 -8.06
N GLU A 74 -15.45 0.76 -6.83
CA GLU A 74 -16.80 1.19 -6.50
C GLU A 74 -17.21 2.44 -7.29
N TRP A 75 -16.33 3.44 -7.40
CA TRP A 75 -16.61 4.65 -8.17
C TRP A 75 -16.71 4.39 -9.67
N ILE A 76 -15.86 3.52 -10.20
CA ILE A 76 -15.97 3.07 -11.60
C ILE A 76 -17.34 2.43 -11.82
N LYS A 77 -17.81 1.62 -10.88
CA LYS A 77 -19.12 0.98 -10.96
C LYS A 77 -20.26 2.00 -10.92
N ILE A 78 -20.22 2.97 -10.00
CA ILE A 78 -21.20 4.08 -9.92
C ILE A 78 -21.34 4.79 -11.27
N LEU A 79 -20.22 5.12 -11.92
CA LEU A 79 -20.23 5.78 -13.23
C LEU A 79 -20.63 4.83 -14.38
N HIS A 80 -20.32 3.55 -14.27
CA HIS A 80 -20.71 2.54 -15.25
C HIS A 80 -22.22 2.31 -15.27
N ASP A 81 -22.82 2.26 -14.09
CA ASP A 81 -24.25 2.01 -13.87
C ASP A 81 -25.13 3.25 -14.17
N SER A 82 -24.51 4.37 -14.54
CA SER A 82 -25.23 5.57 -14.98
C SER A 82 -26.12 5.29 -16.19
N GLU A 83 -27.34 5.84 -16.19
CA GLU A 83 -28.31 5.70 -17.26
C GLU A 83 -27.72 6.15 -18.61
N ARG A 84 -27.98 5.39 -19.67
CA ARG A 84 -27.51 5.68 -21.02
C ARG A 84 -28.68 6.00 -21.93
N GLY A 85 -28.52 7.02 -22.76
CA GLY A 85 -29.50 7.34 -23.80
C GLY A 85 -29.49 6.31 -24.92
N HIS A 86 -30.39 6.49 -25.89
CA HIS A 86 -30.52 5.62 -27.07
C HIS A 86 -29.24 5.45 -27.90
N SER A 87 -28.29 6.39 -27.81
CA SER A 87 -26.97 6.33 -28.45
C SER A 87 -25.90 5.57 -27.65
N GLY A 88 -26.27 5.00 -26.49
CA GLY A 88 -25.34 4.34 -25.57
C GLY A 88 -24.45 5.30 -24.77
N VAL A 89 -24.58 6.62 -24.97
CA VAL A 89 -23.84 7.64 -24.23
C VAL A 89 -24.50 7.87 -22.85
N PRO A 90 -23.72 7.90 -21.75
CA PRO A 90 -24.27 8.19 -20.43
C PRO A 90 -24.98 9.55 -20.40
N VAL A 91 -26.13 9.60 -19.73
CA VAL A 91 -26.93 10.81 -19.59
C VAL A 91 -26.32 11.69 -18.51
N LEU A 92 -26.09 12.97 -18.82
CA LEU A 92 -25.45 13.93 -17.91
C LEU A 92 -26.06 13.93 -16.50
N ARG A 93 -27.40 13.90 -16.39
CA ARG A 93 -28.10 13.89 -15.11
C ARG A 93 -27.67 12.72 -14.23
N SER A 94 -27.71 11.51 -14.77
CA SER A 94 -27.34 10.29 -14.05
C SER A 94 -25.86 10.27 -13.68
N VAL A 95 -24.99 10.79 -14.56
CA VAL A 95 -23.56 10.93 -14.25
C VAL A 95 -23.33 11.95 -13.12
N LYS A 96 -24.04 13.10 -13.13
CA LYS A 96 -23.97 14.08 -12.04
C LYS A 96 -24.43 13.49 -10.70
N GLU A 97 -25.48 12.66 -10.70
CA GLU A 97 -25.93 11.94 -9.51
C GLU A 97 -24.82 11.02 -8.97
N GLY A 98 -24.23 10.18 -9.82
CA GLY A 98 -23.10 9.34 -9.41
C GLY A 98 -21.87 10.14 -8.93
N CYS A 99 -21.56 11.26 -9.58
CA CYS A 99 -20.51 12.16 -9.11
C CYS A 99 -20.85 12.82 -7.76
N ALA A 100 -22.12 13.07 -7.46
CA ALA A 100 -22.54 13.60 -6.18
C ALA A 100 -22.24 12.63 -5.03
N ASP A 101 -22.32 11.31 -5.27
CA ASP A 101 -21.98 10.28 -4.29
C ASP A 101 -20.46 10.19 -4.04
N ILE A 102 -19.65 10.45 -5.06
CA ILE A 102 -18.18 10.45 -4.99
C ILE A 102 -17.65 11.70 -4.28
N THR A 103 -18.30 12.84 -4.49
CA THR A 103 -17.82 14.18 -4.11
C THR A 103 -17.49 14.35 -2.62
N PRO A 104 -18.29 13.86 -1.65
CA PRO A 104 -17.97 13.96 -0.22
C PRO A 104 -16.60 13.34 0.13
N SER A 105 -16.30 12.19 -0.45
CA SER A 105 -15.04 11.46 -0.23
C SER A 105 -13.84 12.20 -0.80
N LEU A 106 -13.98 12.89 -1.94
CA LEU A 106 -12.91 13.71 -2.52
C LEU A 106 -12.73 15.06 -1.81
N ASN A 107 -13.81 15.67 -1.32
CA ASN A 107 -13.79 17.03 -0.82
C ASN A 107 -13.51 17.16 0.68
N SER A 108 -13.90 16.17 1.48
CA SER A 108 -13.66 16.21 2.92
C SER A 108 -12.23 15.80 3.26
N ASN A 109 -11.46 16.68 3.90
CA ASN A 109 -10.11 16.34 4.40
C ASN A 109 -10.14 15.20 5.44
N ASN A 110 -11.29 14.96 6.06
CA ASN A 110 -11.50 13.92 7.06
C ASN A 110 -12.17 12.68 6.47
N SER A 111 -12.36 12.60 5.15
CA SER A 111 -12.83 11.36 4.52
C SER A 111 -11.81 10.24 4.72
N ASP A 112 -12.28 9.00 4.80
CA ASP A 112 -11.43 7.83 4.92
C ASP A 112 -10.43 7.76 3.76
N LEU A 113 -10.86 8.15 2.55
CA LEU A 113 -9.99 8.26 1.39
C LEU A 113 -8.83 9.23 1.61
N ASN A 114 -9.12 10.48 1.96
CA ASN A 114 -8.08 11.50 2.11
C ASN A 114 -7.14 11.19 3.28
N GLN A 115 -7.68 10.65 4.38
CA GLN A 115 -6.89 10.17 5.51
C GLN A 115 -5.98 9.00 5.11
N THR A 116 -6.48 8.06 4.30
CA THR A 116 -5.71 6.93 3.78
C THR A 116 -4.55 7.39 2.91
N VAL A 117 -4.81 8.27 1.94
CA VAL A 117 -3.78 8.84 1.07
C VAL A 117 -2.75 9.64 1.88
N GLN A 118 -3.18 10.37 2.90
CA GLN A 118 -2.27 11.10 3.78
C GLN A 118 -1.38 10.16 4.61
N ARG A 119 -1.92 9.05 5.13
CA ARG A 119 -1.12 8.03 5.85
C ARG A 119 -0.08 7.42 4.94
N LEU A 120 -0.45 7.00 3.73
CA LEU A 120 0.46 6.45 2.74
C LEU A 120 1.56 7.45 2.34
N SER A 121 1.20 8.73 2.20
CA SER A 121 2.15 9.80 1.92
C SER A 121 3.13 10.04 3.07
N LYS A 122 2.66 10.06 4.33
CA LYS A 122 3.50 10.21 5.53
C LYS A 122 4.44 9.02 5.71
N ALA A 123 4.00 7.84 5.33
CA ALA A 123 4.81 6.62 5.30
C ALA A 123 5.82 6.58 4.14
N SER A 124 5.87 7.61 3.28
CA SER A 124 6.75 7.68 2.11
C SER A 124 6.60 6.48 1.17
N VAL A 125 5.38 5.93 1.05
CA VAL A 125 5.10 4.85 0.11
C VAL A 125 5.39 5.37 -1.32
N PRO A 126 6.11 4.59 -2.16
CA PRO A 126 6.48 5.04 -3.50
C PRO A 126 5.27 5.43 -4.36
N ARG A 127 5.45 6.41 -5.25
CA ARG A 127 4.45 6.84 -6.25
C ARG A 127 3.11 7.37 -5.71
N ILE A 128 2.91 7.49 -4.39
CA ILE A 128 1.67 8.06 -3.80
C ILE A 128 1.42 9.52 -4.22
N ALA A 129 2.46 10.30 -4.50
CA ALA A 129 2.30 11.64 -5.08
C ALA A 129 1.53 11.62 -6.41
N HIS A 130 1.67 10.55 -7.22
CA HIS A 130 0.92 10.39 -8.45
C HIS A 130 -0.56 10.08 -8.17
N VAL A 131 -0.85 9.23 -7.18
CA VAL A 131 -2.22 8.97 -6.72
C VAL A 131 -2.90 10.27 -6.27
N GLN A 132 -2.20 11.09 -5.48
CA GLN A 132 -2.70 12.41 -5.05
C GLN A 132 -3.01 13.33 -6.23
N LYS A 133 -2.18 13.31 -7.28
CA LYS A 133 -2.42 14.08 -8.50
C LYS A 133 -3.69 13.58 -9.21
N CYS A 134 -3.82 12.28 -9.43
CA CYS A 134 -5.01 11.69 -10.06
C CYS A 134 -6.30 12.05 -9.31
N LEU A 135 -6.29 12.01 -7.97
CA LEU A 135 -7.45 12.41 -7.15
C LEU A 135 -7.78 13.90 -7.26
N LYS A 136 -6.77 14.77 -7.37
CA LYS A 136 -6.99 16.21 -7.62
C LYS A 136 -7.57 16.45 -9.01
N ASP A 137 -7.09 15.73 -10.02
CA ASP A 137 -7.58 15.83 -11.39
C ASP A 137 -9.03 15.33 -11.49
N LEU A 138 -9.37 14.20 -10.85
CA LEU A 138 -10.74 13.69 -10.72
C LEU A 138 -11.69 14.72 -10.08
N LYS A 139 -11.25 15.33 -8.98
CA LYS A 139 -12.02 16.38 -8.29
C LYS A 139 -12.27 17.60 -9.18
N LYS A 140 -11.30 17.97 -10.02
CA LYS A 140 -11.45 19.07 -10.97
C LYS A 140 -12.46 18.72 -12.05
N GLU A 141 -12.35 17.54 -12.66
CA GLU A 141 -13.27 17.10 -13.72
C GLU A 141 -14.71 17.02 -13.24
N ILE A 142 -14.95 16.47 -12.05
CA ILE A 142 -16.29 16.47 -11.44
C ILE A 142 -16.83 17.90 -11.33
N ARG A 143 -16.03 18.82 -10.77
CA ARG A 143 -16.44 20.22 -10.60
C ARG A 143 -16.79 20.87 -11.94
N ASP A 144 -15.96 20.70 -12.96
CA ASP A 144 -16.15 21.32 -14.27
C ASP A 144 -17.51 20.90 -14.89
N VAL A 145 -17.92 19.63 -14.70
CA VAL A 145 -19.23 19.13 -15.15
C VAL A 145 -20.40 19.68 -14.33
N PHE A 146 -20.22 19.91 -13.02
CA PHE A 146 -21.24 20.57 -12.20
C PHE A 146 -21.43 22.04 -12.59
N ASP A 147 -20.33 22.76 -12.81
CA ASP A 147 -20.34 24.21 -13.06
C ASP A 147 -20.72 24.58 -14.50
N ASN A 148 -20.39 23.73 -15.48
CA ASN A 148 -20.66 24.00 -16.90
C ASN A 148 -21.05 22.73 -17.66
N GLU A 149 -22.35 22.57 -17.89
CA GLU A 149 -22.91 21.39 -18.58
C GLU A 149 -22.38 21.20 -20.00
N ASN A 150 -21.96 22.27 -20.67
CA ASN A 150 -21.39 22.20 -22.02
C ASN A 150 -20.00 21.54 -22.06
N THR A 151 -19.35 21.35 -20.91
CA THR A 151 -18.09 20.59 -20.80
C THR A 151 -18.33 19.09 -20.88
N TYR A 152 -19.54 18.64 -20.56
CA TYR A 152 -19.88 17.24 -20.60
C TYR A 152 -19.96 16.75 -22.04
N ASN A 153 -19.23 15.68 -22.30
CA ASN A 153 -19.32 14.93 -23.54
C ASN A 153 -19.22 13.44 -23.21
N GLY A 154 -19.51 12.57 -24.19
CA GLY A 154 -19.50 11.12 -23.98
C GLY A 154 -18.16 10.52 -23.55
N LYS A 155 -17.05 11.27 -23.62
CA LYS A 155 -15.73 10.85 -23.16
C LYS A 155 -15.50 11.08 -21.66
N PHE A 156 -16.29 11.95 -21.01
CA PHE A 156 -16.10 12.31 -19.61
C PHE A 156 -15.99 11.08 -18.69
N VAL A 157 -16.92 10.13 -18.81
CA VAL A 157 -16.93 8.91 -18.00
C VAL A 157 -15.69 8.06 -18.24
N GLU A 158 -15.20 7.98 -19.48
CA GLU A 158 -13.97 7.23 -19.79
C GLU A 158 -12.72 7.95 -19.25
N ASP A 159 -12.65 9.28 -19.33
CA ASP A 159 -11.56 10.07 -18.75
C ASP A 159 -11.49 9.91 -17.22
N MET A 160 -12.65 9.83 -16.56
CA MET A 160 -12.74 9.52 -15.13
C MET A 160 -12.29 8.09 -14.84
N ARG A 161 -12.77 7.10 -15.61
CA ARG A 161 -12.36 5.68 -15.46
C ARG A 161 -10.87 5.50 -15.67
N GLU A 162 -10.26 6.18 -16.64
CA GLU A 162 -8.82 6.12 -16.88
C GLU A 162 -8.02 6.57 -15.66
N LYS A 163 -8.41 7.69 -15.02
CA LYS A 163 -7.75 8.19 -13.81
C LYS A 163 -7.91 7.24 -12.62
N MET A 164 -9.10 6.68 -12.42
CA MET A 164 -9.33 5.67 -11.39
C MET A 164 -8.54 4.39 -11.67
N GLY A 165 -8.48 3.95 -12.93
CA GLY A 165 -7.66 2.82 -13.39
C GLY A 165 -6.17 3.03 -13.15
N ASN A 166 -5.66 4.25 -13.36
CA ASN A 166 -4.28 4.59 -13.04
C ASN A 166 -3.98 4.48 -11.53
N ILE A 167 -4.93 4.88 -10.67
CA ILE A 167 -4.80 4.72 -9.22
C ILE A 167 -4.77 3.22 -8.85
N ILE A 168 -5.69 2.43 -9.40
CA ILE A 168 -5.76 0.98 -9.19
C ILE A 168 -4.46 0.31 -9.63
N GLY A 169 -3.95 0.63 -10.83
CA GLY A 169 -2.72 0.07 -11.37
C GLY A 169 -1.51 0.33 -10.48
N ILE A 170 -1.37 1.56 -9.95
CA ILE A 170 -0.30 1.90 -9.02
C ILE A 170 -0.44 1.13 -7.71
N ALA A 171 -1.64 1.10 -7.14
CA ALA A 171 -1.88 0.40 -5.88
C ALA A 171 -1.61 -1.10 -6.00
N ASN A 172 -2.10 -1.75 -7.07
CA ASN A 172 -1.86 -3.17 -7.32
C ASN A 172 -0.38 -3.48 -7.59
N ALA A 173 0.33 -2.63 -8.33
CA ALA A 173 1.77 -2.79 -8.53
C ALA A 173 2.54 -2.70 -7.19
N LEU A 174 2.16 -1.76 -6.31
CA LEU A 174 2.76 -1.66 -4.97
C LEU A 174 2.43 -2.89 -4.12
N LEU A 175 1.19 -3.35 -4.13
CA LEU A 175 0.78 -4.56 -3.41
C LEU A 175 1.60 -5.78 -3.87
N ALA A 176 1.77 -5.95 -5.18
CA ALA A 176 2.50 -7.10 -5.74
C ALA A 176 4.02 -7.02 -5.56
N LEU A 177 4.62 -5.83 -5.55
CA LEU A 177 6.08 -5.67 -5.55
C LEU A 177 6.67 -5.28 -4.19
N TYR A 178 5.91 -4.57 -3.34
CA TYR A 178 6.38 -4.04 -2.06
C TYR A 178 5.73 -4.70 -0.85
N TYR A 179 4.56 -5.34 -1.00
CA TYR A 179 3.78 -5.91 0.10
C TYR A 179 3.28 -7.33 -0.18
N SER A 180 3.99 -8.07 -1.04
CA SER A 180 3.72 -9.46 -1.41
C SER A 180 3.75 -10.41 -0.22
#